data_AF-A0A9X3YP29-F1
#
_entry.id   AF-A0A9X3YP29-F1
#
_cell.length_a   1.000
_cell.length_b   1.000
_cell.length_c   1.000
_cell.angle_alpha   90.00
_cell.angle_beta   90.00
_cell.angle_gamma   90.00
#
_symmetry.space_group_name_H-M   'P 1'
#
loop_
_entity.id
_entity.type
_entity.pdbx_description
1 polymer ?
#
loop_
_entity_poly.entity_id
_entity_poly.type
_entity_poly.pdbx_seq_one_letter_code
_entity_poly.pdbx_strand_id
1 'polypeptide(L)' 'MGSFSLWHWLIVLLIVVLVFGTKRLRNMGGDLGTALRDFKKGLSGDEANPQLKADPPAEGDKAAAEAKREKAE' A
#
# COMPACT_ATOMS: atom_id res chain seq x y z
N MET A 1 -35.59 3.91 -13.55
CA MET A 1 -34.28 4.08 -14.21
C MET A 1 -33.20 4.04 -13.12
N GLY A 2 -32.87 2.84 -12.64
CA GLY A 2 -31.94 2.60 -11.52
C GLY A 2 -30.54 2.20 -12.01
N SER A 3 -30.15 2.71 -13.18
CA SER A 3 -28.98 2.27 -13.95
C SER A 3 -27.64 2.58 -13.30
N PHE A 4 -27.65 3.35 -12.21
CA PHE A 4 -26.47 3.70 -11.40
C PHE A 4 -26.56 3.16 -9.97
N SER A 5 -27.28 2.04 -9.79
CA SER A 5 -27.32 1.33 -8.51
C SER A 5 -25.91 1.00 -8.05
N LEU A 6 -25.65 1.15 -6.75
CA LEU A 6 -24.36 0.85 -6.11
C LEU A 6 -23.82 -0.54 -6.49
N TRP A 7 -24.74 -1.47 -6.78
CA TRP A 7 -24.45 -2.81 -7.28
C TRP A 7 -23.68 -2.82 -8.61
N HIS A 8 -23.95 -1.91 -9.53
CA HIS A 8 -23.22 -1.83 -10.80
C HIS A 8 -21.76 -1.43 -10.56
N TRP A 9 -21.51 -0.45 -9.68
CA TRP A 9 -20.17 -0.02 -9.32
C TRP A 9 -19.35 -1.14 -8.66
N LEU A 10 -19.97 -2.01 -7.87
CA LEU A 10 -19.32 -3.21 -7.32
C LEU A 10 -18.87 -4.19 -8.42
N ILE A 11 -19.73 -4.48 -9.40
CA ILE A 11 -19.35 -5.34 -10.54
C ILE A 11 -18.23 -4.71 -11.36
N VAL A 12 -18.30 -3.40 -11.64
CA VAL A 12 -17.29 -2.71 -12.44
C VAL A 12 -15.93 -2.73 -11.72
N LEU A 13 -15.91 -2.47 -10.41
CA LEU A 13 -14.68 -2.56 -9.61
C LEU A 13 -14.07 -3.96 -9.66
N LEU A 14 -14.89 -5.01 -9.54
CA LEU A 14 -14.43 -6.39 -9.64
C LEU A 14 -13.74 -6.65 -10.99
N ILE A 15 -14.35 -6.22 -12.10
CA ILE A 15 -13.78 -6.40 -13.44
C ILE A 15 -12.47 -5.62 -13.59
N VAL A 16 -12.40 -4.39 -13.10
CA VAL A 16 -11.16 -3.59 -13.12
C VAL A 16 -10.05 -4.31 -12.36
N VAL A 17 -10.33 -4.86 -11.17
CA VAL A 17 -9.34 -5.62 -10.39
C VAL A 17 -8.89 -6.88 -11.14
N LEU A 18 -9.79 -7.56 -11.85
CA LEU A 18 -9.45 -8.75 -12.63
C LEU A 18 -8.59 -8.41 -13.86
N VAL A 19 -8.89 -7.32 -14.58
CA VAL A 19 -8.15 -6.89 -15.78
C VAL A 19 -6.76 -6.36 -15.42
N PHE A 20 -6.67 -5.50 -14.40
CA PHE A 20 -5.39 -4.95 -13.96
C PHE A 20 -4.58 -5.96 -13.12
N GLY A 21 -5.26 -6.94 -12.51
CA GLY A 21 -4.68 -7.88 -11.56
C GLY A 21 -4.36 -7.25 -10.21
N THR A 22 -4.45 -8.06 -9.15
CA THR A 22 -4.20 -7.61 -7.76
C THR A 22 -2.75 -7.14 -7.53
N LYS A 23 -1.79 -7.63 -8.32
CA LYS A 23 -0.36 -7.30 -8.19
C LYS A 23 -0.03 -5.87 -8.63
N ARG A 24 -0.60 -5.41 -9.76
CA ARG A 24 -0.44 -4.02 -10.22
C ARG A 24 -1.20 -3.06 -9.33
N LEU A 25 -2.42 -3.42 -8.92
CA LEU A 25 -3.23 -2.60 -8.04
C LEU A 25 -2.62 -2.46 -6.64
N ARG A 26 -1.92 -3.49 -6.14
CA ARG A 26 -1.19 -3.39 -4.86
C ARG A 26 0.05 -2.51 -4.94
N ASN A 27 0.84 -2.65 -6.01
CA ASN A 27 2.04 -1.83 -6.18
C ASN A 27 1.70 -0.35 -6.36
N MET A 28 0.74 -0.01 -7.23
CA MET A 28 0.33 1.38 -7.44
C MET A 28 -0.59 1.90 -6.32
N GLY A 29 -1.44 1.04 -5.77
CA GLY A 29 -2.36 1.38 -4.68
C GLY A 29 -1.67 1.58 -3.33
N GLY A 30 -0.51 0.96 -3.09
CA GLY A 30 0.31 1.23 -1.91
C GLY A 30 0.85 2.66 -1.88
N ASP A 31 1.41 3.12 -3.01
CA ASP A 31 1.97 4.47 -3.15
C ASP A 31 0.87 5.54 -3.08
N LEU A 32 -0.21 5.34 -3.84
CA LEU A 32 -1.37 6.24 -3.83
C LEU A 32 -2.10 6.20 -2.48
N GLY A 33 -2.21 5.03 -1.85
CA GLY A 33 -2.86 4.86 -0.56
C GLY A 33 -2.08 5.53 0.57
N THR A 34 -0.75 5.52 0.52
CA THR A 34 0.11 6.22 1.49
C THR A 34 -0.07 7.74 1.36
N ALA A 35 -0.01 8.27 0.13
CA ALA A 35 -0.25 9.68 -0.14
C ALA A 35 -1.64 10.15 0.33
N LEU A 36 -2.69 9.35 0.07
CA LEU A 36 -4.04 9.65 0.54
C LEU A 36 -4.17 9.55 2.07
N ARG A 37 -3.46 8.63 2.73
CA ARG A 37 -3.45 8.52 4.20
C ARG A 37 -2.82 9.75 4.84
N ASP A 38 -1.71 10.24 4.31
CA ASP A 38 -1.04 11.43 4.83
C ASP A 38 -1.84 12.71 4.52
N PHE A 39 -2.49 12.78 3.35
CA PHE A 39 -3.43 13.85 3.03
C PHE A 39 -4.63 13.88 4.00
N LYS A 40 -5.23 12.72 4.30
CA LYS A 40 -6.33 12.63 5.29
C LYS A 40 -5.85 13.02 6.70
N LYS A 41 -4.68 12.55 7.13
CA LYS A 41 -4.10 12.93 8.43
C LYS A 41 -3.87 14.43 8.53
N GLY A 42 -3.37 15.06 7.47
CA GLY A 42 -3.18 16.52 7.41
C GLY A 42 -4.49 17.30 7.46
N LEU A 43 -5.56 16.78 6.83
CA LEU A 43 -6.89 17.39 6.89
C LEU A 43 -7.61 17.17 8.23
N SER A 44 -7.31 16.08 8.94
CA SER A 44 -7.97 15.73 10.20
C SER A 44 -7.31 16.32 11.46
N GLY A 45 -6.24 17.10 11.32
CA GLY A 45 -5.73 18.01 12.35
C GLY A 45 -5.58 17.41 13.76
N ASP A 46 -4.47 16.70 13.99
CA ASP A 46 -4.03 16.19 15.30
C ASP A 46 -4.89 15.02 15.87
N GLU A 47 -4.36 14.26 16.83
CA GLU A 47 -5.03 13.14 17.55
C GLU A 47 -5.12 11.75 16.89
N ALA A 48 -4.19 11.40 16.00
CA ALA A 48 -3.79 9.98 15.85
C ALA A 48 -2.39 9.89 15.28
N ASN A 49 -1.39 9.88 16.16
CA ASN A 49 -0.04 9.46 15.84
C ASN A 49 0.12 7.95 16.09
N PRO A 50 -0.16 7.06 15.12
CA PRO A 50 0.65 5.89 14.93
C PRO A 50 1.76 6.29 13.98
N GLN A 51 2.91 6.60 14.59
CA GLN A 51 4.23 6.46 14.01
C GLN A 51 4.20 5.42 12.89
N LEU A 52 4.69 5.82 11.72
CA LEU A 52 5.86 5.18 11.13
C LEU A 52 5.97 3.66 11.39
N LYS A 53 4.94 2.89 11.04
CA LYS A 53 5.16 1.60 10.41
C LYS A 53 5.11 1.85 8.92
N ALA A 54 6.14 2.53 8.43
CA ALA A 54 6.73 2.06 7.20
C ALA A 54 7.08 0.60 7.51
N ASP A 55 6.37 -0.33 6.87
CA ASP A 55 6.80 -1.72 6.83
C ASP A 55 8.33 -1.74 6.63
N PRO A 56 9.07 -2.57 7.39
CA PRO A 56 10.50 -2.70 7.20
C PRO A 56 10.78 -2.91 5.71
N PRO A 57 11.83 -2.29 5.15
CA PRO A 57 12.19 -2.51 3.75
C PRO A 57 12.21 -4.02 3.55
N ALA A 58 11.47 -4.47 2.54
CA ALA A 58 11.29 -5.87 2.19
C ALA A 58 12.56 -6.64 2.56
N GLU A 59 12.40 -7.55 3.51
CA GLU A 59 13.42 -8.41 4.09
C GLU A 59 14.06 -9.28 2.99
N GLY A 60 14.96 -8.65 2.24
CA GLY A 60 15.62 -9.24 1.08
C GLY A 60 17.03 -8.70 0.87
N ASP A 61 17.40 -7.58 1.48
CA ASP A 61 18.72 -6.96 1.25
C ASP A 61 19.60 -6.84 2.51
N LYS A 62 19.05 -7.06 3.72
CA LYS A 62 19.85 -7.00 4.97
C LYS A 62 20.61 -8.29 5.30
N ALA A 63 20.25 -9.43 4.69
CA ALA A 63 20.99 -10.68 4.87
C ALA A 63 22.37 -10.67 4.20
N ALA A 64 22.63 -9.77 3.24
CA ALA A 64 23.91 -9.68 2.54
C ALA A 64 24.96 -8.81 3.28
N ALA A 65 24.53 -7.94 4.21
CA ALA A 65 25.43 -7.00 4.89
C ALA A 65 26.04 -7.58 6.19
N GLU A 66 25.34 -8.47 6.90
CA GLU A 66 25.86 -9.08 8.14
C GLU A 66 26.75 -10.31 7.89
N ALA A 67 26.55 -11.08 6.82
CA ALA A 67 27.38 -12.26 6.52
C ALA A 67 28.83 -11.95 6.09
N LYS A 68 29.16 -10.68 5.82
CA LYS A 68 30.49 -10.26 5.33
C LYS A 68 31.39 -9.64 6.41
N ARG A 69 30.91 -9.51 7.65
CA ARG A 69 31.68 -8.95 8.78
C ARG A 69 32.14 -9.97 9.82
N GLU A 70 31.62 -11.20 9.81
CA GLU A 70 32.02 -12.24 10.79
C GLU A 70 33.17 -13.14 10.31
N LYS A 71 33.55 -13.11 9.02
CA LYS A 71 34.70 -13.89 8.49
C LYS A 71 36.02 -13.12 8.43
N ALA A 72 36.09 -11.95 9.05
CA ALA A 72 37.28 -11.10 9.05
C ALA A 72 37.85 -10.86 10.46
N GLU A 73 37.38 -11.59 11.47
CA GLU A 73 37.99 -11.62 12.80
C GLU A 73 38.39 -13.05 13.17
#